data_AF-A0A376LK48-F1
#
_entry.id   AF-A0A376LK48-F1
#
_cell.length_a   1.000
_cell.length_b   1.000
_cell.length_c   1.000
_cell.angle_alpha   90.00
_cell.angle_beta   90.00
_cell.angle_gamma   90.00
#
_symmetry.space_group_name_H-M   'P 1'
#
loop_
_entity.id
_entity.type
_entity.pdbx_description
1 polymer ?
#
loop_
_entity_poly.entity_id
_entity_poly.type
_entity_poly.pdbx_seq_one_letter_code
_entity_poly.pdbx_strand_id
1 'polypeptide(L)'
;MLKKILLLALLPATAFAEELPAPVKAIEKQGITIIKTFDAPGGMKGYLGKYQDMGVTIYLTPDGKHAISGYMYNEKGENLSNTLIEKEIYAPAGREMWQRMEQSHWLLDGKKDAPVIVYVFADPFCPYCKQFWQQARPW
;
A
#
# COMPACT_ATOMS: atom_id res chain seq x y z
N MET A 1 -48.79 2.74 -43.43
CA MET A 1 -47.40 3.16 -43.16
C MET A 1 -46.89 2.38 -41.96
N LEU A 2 -46.18 1.27 -42.18
CA LEU A 2 -45.75 0.35 -41.14
C LEU A 2 -44.41 0.82 -40.55
N LYS A 3 -44.44 1.33 -39.31
CA LYS A 3 -43.28 1.92 -38.62
C LYS A 3 -42.43 0.79 -38.04
N LYS A 4 -41.29 0.48 -38.68
CA LYS A 4 -40.31 -0.51 -38.19
C LYS A 4 -39.69 0.00 -36.87
N ILE A 5 -39.99 -0.65 -35.76
CA ILE A 5 -39.32 -0.44 -34.48
C ILE A 5 -38.04 -1.28 -34.50
N LEU A 6 -36.90 -0.62 -34.56
CA LEU A 6 -35.58 -1.24 -34.46
C LEU A 6 -35.25 -1.39 -32.96
N LEU A 7 -35.35 -2.60 -32.41
CA LEU A 7 -34.86 -2.89 -31.06
C LEU A 7 -33.33 -2.97 -31.08
N LEU A 8 -32.67 -1.98 -30.47
CA LEU A 8 -31.24 -1.98 -30.20
C LEU A 8 -31.00 -2.88 -28.96
N ALA A 9 -30.50 -4.10 -29.18
CA ALA A 9 -30.14 -5.01 -28.09
C ALA A 9 -28.85 -4.51 -27.42
N LEU A 10 -28.98 -3.93 -26.21
CA LEU A 10 -27.84 -3.71 -25.32
C LEU A 10 -27.36 -5.08 -24.80
N LEU A 11 -26.22 -5.56 -25.30
CA LEU A 11 -25.52 -6.69 -24.70
C LEU A 11 -24.91 -6.22 -23.37
N PRO A 12 -25.30 -6.81 -22.21
CA PRO A 12 -24.66 -6.50 -20.95
C PRO A 12 -23.23 -7.05 -20.97
N ALA A 13 -22.25 -6.16 -20.87
CA ALA A 13 -20.86 -6.55 -20.62
C ALA A 13 -20.77 -7.13 -19.20
N THR A 14 -20.83 -8.45 -19.10
CA THR A 14 -20.55 -9.18 -17.86
C THR A 14 -19.05 -9.05 -17.57
N ALA A 15 -18.71 -8.20 -16.61
CA ALA A 15 -17.37 -8.17 -16.04
C ALA A 15 -17.16 -9.48 -15.25
N PHE A 16 -16.44 -10.43 -15.84
CA PHE A 16 -15.97 -11.61 -15.11
C PHE A 16 -14.84 -11.18 -14.19
N ALA A 17 -15.03 -11.30 -12.88
CA ALA A 17 -13.93 -11.23 -11.93
C ALA A 17 -12.97 -12.38 -12.25
N GLU A 18 -11.71 -12.07 -12.59
CA GLU A 18 -10.69 -13.07 -12.87
C GLU A 18 -10.53 -13.94 -11.62
N GLU A 19 -10.91 -15.21 -11.75
CA GLU A 19 -10.99 -16.11 -10.62
C GLU A 19 -9.59 -16.45 -10.11
N LEU A 20 -9.34 -16.29 -8.80
CA LEU A 20 -8.02 -16.53 -8.22
C LEU A 20 -7.55 -17.98 -8.46
N PRO A 21 -6.27 -18.21 -8.82
CA PRO A 21 -5.70 -19.55 -8.92
C PRO A 21 -5.88 -20.35 -7.64
N ALA A 22 -6.10 -21.66 -7.76
CA ALA A 22 -6.36 -22.53 -6.61
C ALA A 22 -5.33 -22.41 -5.46
N PRO A 23 -4.00 -22.30 -5.73
CA PRO A 23 -3.01 -22.11 -4.67
C PRO A 23 -3.15 -20.76 -3.94
N VAL A 24 -3.49 -19.70 -4.67
CA VAL A 24 -3.69 -18.36 -4.08
C VAL A 24 -4.96 -18.34 -3.22
N LYS A 25 -6.04 -18.97 -3.68
CA LYS A 25 -7.26 -19.17 -2.88
C LYS A 25 -7.00 -19.96 -1.60
N ALA A 26 -6.12 -20.96 -1.64
CA ALA A 26 -5.76 -21.73 -0.45
C ALA A 26 -5.04 -20.87 0.59
N ILE A 27 -4.19 -19.94 0.15
CA ILE A 27 -3.52 -18.96 1.01
C ILE A 27 -4.50 -17.90 1.53
N GLU A 28 -5.44 -17.44 0.70
CA GLU A 28 -6.50 -16.49 1.09
C GLU A 28 -7.31 -17.02 2.30
N LYS A 29 -7.63 -18.32 2.31
CA LYS A 29 -8.30 -19.00 3.42
C LYS A 29 -7.54 -18.97 4.75
N GLN A 30 -6.24 -18.65 4.74
CA GLN A 30 -5.45 -18.45 5.96
C GLN A 30 -5.66 -17.04 6.58
N GLY A 31 -6.62 -16.26 6.07
CA GLY A 31 -6.97 -14.94 6.58
C GLY A 31 -6.29 -13.78 5.84
N ILE A 32 -5.77 -14.03 4.63
CA ILE A 32 -5.19 -12.99 3.79
C ILE A 32 -6.27 -12.43 2.88
N THR A 33 -6.42 -11.11 2.83
CA THR A 33 -7.27 -10.41 1.86
C THR A 33 -6.42 -9.90 0.70
N ILE A 34 -6.73 -10.34 -0.52
CA ILE A 34 -6.02 -9.88 -1.73
C ILE A 34 -6.46 -8.46 -2.09
N ILE A 35 -5.50 -7.57 -2.32
CA ILE A 35 -5.73 -6.18 -2.73
C ILE A 35 -5.64 -6.04 -4.25
N LYS A 36 -4.54 -6.53 -4.84
CA LYS A 36 -4.28 -6.43 -6.28
C LYS A 36 -3.18 -7.39 -6.73
N THR A 37 -3.09 -7.61 -8.04
CA THR A 37 -1.97 -8.30 -8.68
C THR A 37 -0.83 -7.35 -8.99
N PHE A 38 0.37 -7.90 -9.18
CA PHE A 38 1.55 -7.20 -9.69
C PHE A 38 2.47 -8.16 -10.47
N ASP A 39 3.27 -7.62 -11.38
CA ASP A 39 4.25 -8.42 -12.12
C ASP A 39 5.44 -8.74 -11.22
N ALA A 40 5.81 -10.01 -11.13
CA ALA A 40 6.97 -10.47 -10.37
C ALA A 40 8.06 -11.03 -11.29
N PRO A 41 9.35 -11.01 -10.87
CA PRO A 41 10.44 -11.56 -11.65
C PRO A 41 10.30 -13.06 -11.95
N GLY A 42 11.05 -13.58 -12.92
CA GLY A 42 11.17 -15.01 -13.16
C GLY A 42 9.89 -15.70 -13.68
N GLY A 43 8.99 -14.93 -14.33
CA GLY A 43 7.73 -15.47 -14.86
C GLY A 43 6.68 -15.74 -13.79
N MET A 44 6.85 -15.20 -12.58
CA MET A 44 5.88 -15.31 -11.50
C MET A 44 4.81 -14.21 -11.59
N LYS A 45 3.60 -14.52 -11.12
CA LYS A 45 2.53 -13.52 -10.92
C LYS A 45 2.43 -13.21 -9.43
N GLY A 46 2.57 -11.94 -9.07
CA GLY A 46 2.48 -11.47 -7.68
C GLY A 46 1.06 -11.09 -7.28
N TYR A 47 0.73 -11.29 -6.02
CA TYR A 47 -0.51 -10.86 -5.38
C TYR A 47 -0.15 -10.12 -4.09
N LEU A 48 -0.53 -8.85 -4.01
CA LEU A 48 -0.39 -8.03 -2.82
C LEU A 48 -1.67 -8.19 -1.99
N GLY A 49 -1.52 -8.41 -0.69
CA GLY A 49 -2.64 -8.55 0.22
C GLY A 49 -2.37 -7.98 1.60
N LYS A 50 -3.33 -8.18 2.50
CA LYS A 50 -3.23 -7.87 3.92
C LYS A 50 -3.53 -9.09 4.78
N TYR A 51 -2.79 -9.23 5.86
CA TYR A 51 -3.07 -10.14 6.96
C TYR A 51 -3.08 -9.33 8.26
N GLN A 52 -4.20 -9.29 8.98
CA GLN A 52 -4.33 -8.47 10.21
C GLN A 52 -3.84 -7.02 10.01
N ASP A 53 -4.25 -6.39 8.90
CA ASP A 53 -3.81 -5.06 8.43
C ASP A 53 -2.32 -4.87 8.09
N MET A 54 -1.50 -5.90 8.23
CA MET A 54 -0.12 -5.92 7.75
C MET A 54 -0.05 -6.33 6.28
N GLY A 55 0.75 -5.62 5.48
CA GLY A 55 0.96 -5.96 4.08
C GLY A 55 1.68 -7.31 3.93
N VAL A 56 1.24 -8.11 2.96
CA VAL A 56 1.85 -9.40 2.62
C VAL A 56 1.93 -9.58 1.11
N THR A 57 2.89 -10.38 0.65
CA THR A 57 3.05 -10.74 -0.76
C THR A 57 2.93 -12.24 -0.97
N ILE A 58 2.23 -12.63 -2.03
CA ILE A 58 2.10 -14.01 -2.50
C ILE A 58 2.62 -14.07 -3.94
N TYR A 59 3.40 -15.09 -4.26
CA TYR A 59 3.98 -15.31 -5.58
C TYR A 59 3.48 -16.62 -6.16
N LEU A 60 2.73 -16.56 -7.26
CA LEU A 60 2.36 -17.72 -8.04
C LEU A 60 3.55 -18.19 -8.87
N THR A 61 3.91 -19.46 -8.76
CA THR A 61 5.02 -20.05 -9.49
C THR A 61 4.73 -20.14 -11.00
N PRO A 62 5.77 -20.23 -11.86
CA PRO A 62 5.58 -20.24 -13.31
C PRO A 62 4.70 -21.38 -13.86
N ASP A 63 4.56 -22.47 -13.11
CA ASP A 63 3.69 -23.60 -13.47
C ASP A 63 2.19 -23.32 -13.21
N GLY A 64 1.85 -22.23 -12.52
CA GLY A 64 0.50 -21.87 -12.10
C GLY A 64 -0.13 -22.81 -11.06
N LYS A 65 0.62 -23.79 -10.54
CA LYS A 65 0.12 -24.85 -9.65
C LYS A 65 0.56 -24.70 -8.20
N HIS A 66 1.52 -23.82 -7.93
CA HIS A 66 1.97 -23.53 -6.57
C HIS A 66 1.97 -22.02 -6.32
N ALA A 67 1.89 -21.64 -5.04
CA ALA A 67 2.05 -20.26 -4.63
C ALA A 67 2.86 -20.21 -3.33
N ILE A 68 3.66 -19.16 -3.19
CA ILE A 68 4.54 -18.93 -2.05
C ILE A 68 4.05 -17.65 -1.36
N SER A 69 3.60 -17.78 -0.11
CA SER A 69 3.39 -16.63 0.77
C SER A 69 4.70 -16.30 1.48
N GLY A 70 5.27 -15.13 1.26
CA GLY A 70 6.56 -14.79 1.84
C GLY A 70 7.21 -13.54 1.23
N TYR A 71 8.48 -13.34 1.57
CA TYR A 71 9.28 -12.19 1.17
C TYR A 71 10.30 -12.56 0.08
N MET A 72 10.39 -11.73 -0.96
CA MET A 72 11.32 -11.90 -2.07
C MET A 72 12.51 -10.94 -1.93
N TYR A 73 13.70 -11.47 -2.16
CA TYR A 73 14.94 -10.71 -2.15
C TYR A 73 15.61 -10.73 -3.52
N ASN A 74 16.32 -9.65 -3.84
CA ASN A 74 17.19 -9.60 -5.01
C ASN A 74 18.66 -9.91 -4.65
N GLU A 75 19.52 -9.98 -5.68
CA GLU A 75 20.96 -10.25 -5.53
C GLU A 75 21.71 -9.21 -4.69
N LYS A 76 21.13 -8.02 -4.48
CA LYS A 76 21.69 -6.95 -3.66
C LYS A 76 21.31 -7.06 -2.18
N GLY A 77 20.51 -8.07 -1.82
CA GLY A 77 19.98 -8.24 -0.46
C GLY A 77 18.80 -7.32 -0.12
N GLU A 78 18.19 -6.67 -1.12
CA GLU A 78 17.00 -5.84 -0.90
C GLU A 78 15.75 -6.72 -0.76
N ASN A 79 14.94 -6.45 0.26
CA ASN A 79 13.62 -7.06 0.42
C ASN A 79 12.60 -6.35 -0.49
N LEU A 80 12.43 -6.88 -1.70
CA LEU A 80 11.52 -6.33 -2.71
C LEU A 80 10.06 -6.32 -2.25
N SER A 81 9.66 -7.29 -1.43
CA SER A 81 8.32 -7.38 -0.87
C SER A 81 8.03 -6.20 0.07
N ASN A 82 8.95 -5.89 0.98
CA ASN A 82 8.81 -4.74 1.87
C ASN A 82 8.79 -3.43 1.08
N THR A 83 9.70 -3.26 0.13
CA THR A 83 9.71 -2.08 -0.76
C THR A 83 8.36 -1.89 -1.45
N LEU A 84 7.75 -2.97 -1.96
CA LEU A 84 6.43 -2.93 -2.57
C LEU A 84 5.32 -2.62 -1.56
N ILE A 85 5.30 -3.29 -0.42
CA ILE A 85 4.29 -3.09 0.64
C ILE A 85 4.33 -1.64 1.15
N GLU A 86 5.52 -1.11 1.44
CA GLU A 86 5.71 0.27 1.87
C GLU A 86 5.18 1.25 0.81
N LYS A 87 5.57 1.07 -0.44
CA LYS A 87 5.16 1.95 -1.54
C LYS A 87 3.65 1.94 -1.78
N GLU A 88 3.03 0.76 -1.76
CA GLU A 88 1.66 0.56 -2.24
C GLU A 88 0.61 0.62 -1.12
N ILE A 89 0.99 0.29 0.12
CA ILE A 89 0.05 0.26 1.27
C ILE A 89 0.27 1.45 2.20
N TYR A 90 1.52 1.74 2.60
CA TYR A 90 1.78 2.69 3.69
C TYR A 90 2.12 4.11 3.21
N ALA A 91 2.94 4.23 2.18
CA ALA A 91 3.41 5.51 1.65
C ALA A 91 2.32 6.43 1.10
N PRO A 92 1.20 5.97 0.51
CA PRO A 92 0.16 6.88 0.01
C PRO A 92 -0.46 7.71 1.13
N ALA A 93 -0.94 7.06 2.20
CA ALA A 93 -1.53 7.74 3.35
C ALA A 93 -0.48 8.57 4.10
N GLY A 94 0.75 8.04 4.26
CA GLY A 94 1.86 8.77 4.89
C GLY A 94 2.18 10.09 4.17
N ARG A 95 2.30 10.06 2.84
CA ARG A 95 2.55 11.27 2.03
C ARG A 95 1.40 12.26 2.09
N GLU A 96 0.17 11.78 2.05
CA GLU A 96 -1.00 12.65 2.16
C GLU A 96 -1.04 13.35 3.53
N MET A 97 -0.86 12.62 4.62
CA MET A 97 -0.84 13.20 5.96
C MET A 97 0.33 14.17 6.14
N TRP A 98 1.51 13.83 5.59
CA TRP A 98 2.66 14.71 5.58
C TRP A 98 2.38 16.05 4.89
N GLN A 99 1.75 16.00 3.71
CA GLN A 99 1.38 17.20 2.97
C GLN A 99 0.33 18.05 3.70
N ARG A 100 -0.64 17.41 4.37
CA ARG A 100 -1.64 18.12 5.18
C ARG A 100 -1.00 18.85 6.37
N MET A 101 0.00 18.25 7.03
CA MET A 101 0.75 18.93 8.09
C MET A 101 1.54 20.11 7.54
N GLU A 102 2.17 19.97 6.38
CA GLU A 102 2.92 21.05 5.72
C GLU A 102 2.05 22.24 5.33
N GLN A 103 0.82 22.00 4.88
CA GLN A 103 -0.13 23.06 4.52
C GLN A 103 -0.87 23.65 5.72
N SER A 104 -0.70 23.10 6.93
CA SER A 104 -1.36 23.60 8.13
C SER A 104 -0.69 24.87 8.66
N HIS A 105 -1.33 25.53 9.63
CA HIS A 105 -0.76 26.71 10.28
C HIS A 105 0.13 26.30 11.46
N TRP A 106 1.39 25.97 11.17
CA TRP A 106 2.39 25.53 12.16
C TRP A 106 3.35 26.67 12.56
N LEU A 107 4.09 26.44 13.64
CA LEU A 107 5.11 27.35 14.16
C LEU A 107 6.50 26.75 13.94
N LEU A 108 7.43 27.53 13.39
CA LEU A 108 8.81 27.10 13.17
C LEU A 108 9.62 27.15 14.47
N ASP A 109 10.37 26.09 14.75
CA ASP A 109 11.44 26.05 15.77
C ASP A 109 12.71 25.48 15.13
N GLY A 110 13.74 26.31 14.97
CA GLY A 110 14.97 25.98 14.24
C GLY A 110 15.16 26.76 12.94
N LYS A 111 15.95 26.21 12.03
CA LYS A 111 16.27 26.82 10.73
C LYS A 111 15.25 26.39 9.66
N LYS A 112 14.80 27.33 8.82
CA LYS A 112 13.83 27.06 7.73
C LYS A 112 14.36 26.10 6.65
N ASP A 113 15.67 25.95 6.59
CA ASP A 113 16.42 25.11 5.65
C ASP A 113 17.06 23.88 6.33
N ALA A 114 16.62 23.55 7.56
CA ALA A 114 17.02 22.30 8.20
C ALA A 114 16.57 21.11 7.33
N PRO A 115 17.47 20.13 7.06
CA PRO A 115 17.17 19.04 6.13
C PRO A 115 16.21 17.99 6.70
N VAL A 116 16.06 17.93 8.02
CA VAL A 116 15.15 17.02 8.72
C VAL A 116 13.99 17.83 9.29
N ILE A 117 12.77 17.46 8.89
CA ILE A 117 11.54 18.10 9.32
C ILE A 117 10.81 17.16 10.27
N VAL A 118 10.32 17.70 11.39
CA VAL A 118 9.51 16.96 12.37
C VAL A 118 8.27 17.79 12.70
N TYR A 119 7.09 17.23 12.46
CA TYR A 119 5.83 17.84 12.90
C TYR A 119 5.46 17.33 14.30
N VAL A 120 5.03 18.25 15.17
CA VAL A 120 4.65 17.95 16.56
C VAL A 120 3.30 18.57 16.85
N PHE A 121 2.35 17.74 17.26
CA PHE A 121 1.11 18.23 17.87
C PHE A 121 1.38 18.44 19.36
N ALA A 122 1.36 19.70 19.82
CA ALA A 122 1.70 20.06 21.18
C ALA A 122 0.56 20.85 21.84
N ASP A 123 0.37 20.62 23.13
CA ASP A 123 -0.55 21.37 23.99
C ASP A 123 0.26 22.20 25.01
N PRO A 124 -0.14 23.47 25.29
CA PRO A 124 0.57 24.33 26.26
C PRO A 124 0.74 23.71 27.66
N PHE A 125 -0.20 22.86 28.07
CA PHE A 125 -0.24 22.22 29.38
C PHE A 125 0.24 20.77 29.35
N CYS A 126 1.11 20.42 28.39
CA CYS A 126 1.72 19.09 28.30
C CYS A 126 3.19 19.08 28.80
N PRO A 127 3.50 18.41 29.93
CA PRO A 127 4.88 18.27 30.41
C PRO A 127 5.79 17.51 29.42
N TYR A 128 5.29 16.48 28.73
CA TYR A 128 6.09 15.73 27.77
C TYR A 128 6.39 16.52 26.49
N CYS A 129 5.55 17.47 26.08
CA CYS A 129 5.89 18.39 24.99
C CYS A 129 7.12 19.24 25.35
N LYS A 130 7.22 19.69 26.61
CA LYS A 130 8.39 20.46 27.09
C LYS A 130 9.64 19.59 27.17
N GLN A 131 9.50 18.34 27.61
CA GLN A 131 10.63 17.39 27.66
C GLN A 131 11.13 17.03 26.26
N PHE A 132 10.23 16.73 25.32
CA PHE A 132 10.61 16.45 23.93
C PHE A 132 11.28 17.65 23.26
N TRP A 133 10.74 18.85 23.48
CA TRP A 133 11.37 20.10 23.03
C TRP A 133 12.81 20.24 23.55
N GLN A 134 13.04 19.94 24.83
CA GLN A 134 14.37 20.00 25.45
C GLN A 134 15.31 18.94 24.87
N GLN A 135 14.81 17.73 24.58
CA GLN A 135 15.58 16.68 23.94
C GLN A 135 16.03 17.10 22.55
N ALA A 136 15.18 17.78 21.78
CA ALA A 136 15.50 18.18 20.41
C ALA A 136 16.57 19.28 20.29
N ARG A 137 17.02 19.92 21.38
CA ARG A 137 17.93 21.09 21.34
C ARG A 137 19.31 20.87 20.67
N PRO A 138 19.95 19.69 20.72
CA PRO A 138 21.26 19.49 20.09
C PRO A 138 21.22 19.40 18.56
N TRP A 139 20.04 19.19 17.97
CA TRP A 139 19.82 19.07 16.53
C TRP A 139 19.37 20.42 15.94
#